data_AF-A0A973NWB0-F1
#
_entry.id   AF-A0A973NWB0-F1
#
_cell.length_a   1.000
_cell.length_b   1.000
_cell.length_c   1.000
_cell.angle_alpha   90.00
_cell.angle_beta   90.00
_cell.angle_gamma   90.00
#
_symmetry.space_group_name_H-M   'P 1'
#
loop_
_entity.id
_entity.type
_entity.pdbx_description
1 polymer ?
#
loop_
_entity_poly.entity_id
_entity_poly.type
_entity_poly.pdbx_seq_one_letter_code
_entity_poly.pdbx_strand_id
1 'polypeptide(L)'
;MAATPRRRASTKARRRTHVLDTSVLLADPSALTRFAEHEVVVPVVVVTELEGKRHHPELGYFARNALRILDELRIQHGRLDAPIPIGTAGGTLRVELNHTDPTGLPPGFRLGDNDSRILAVACNLQA
;
A
#
# COMPACT_ATOMS: atom_id res chain seq x y z
N MET A 1 51.68 -3.06 15.12
CA MET A 1 50.60 -4.01 14.78
C MET A 1 49.40 -3.19 14.32
N ALA A 2 49.20 -3.03 13.01
CA ALA A 2 48.18 -2.16 12.45
C ALA A 2 46.82 -2.89 12.42
N ALA A 3 45.78 -2.26 12.98
CA ALA A 3 44.42 -2.78 12.93
C ALA A 3 43.82 -2.57 11.54
N THR A 4 43.43 -3.67 10.88
CA THR A 4 42.76 -3.64 9.58
C THR A 4 41.36 -3.06 9.72
N PRO A 5 40.97 -2.04 8.92
CA PRO A 5 39.61 -1.53 8.95
C PRO A 5 38.67 -2.56 8.33
N ARG A 6 37.71 -3.02 9.12
CA ARG A 6 36.64 -3.93 8.69
C ARG A 6 35.73 -3.19 7.70
N ARG A 7 35.87 -3.51 6.41
CA ARG A 7 35.08 -2.95 5.30
C ARG A 7 33.59 -3.12 5.61
N ARG A 8 32.88 -2.02 5.94
CA ARG A 8 31.41 -2.03 6.03
C ARG A 8 30.88 -2.38 4.65
N ALA A 9 30.30 -3.58 4.49
CA ALA A 9 29.57 -3.93 3.29
C ALA A 9 28.42 -2.91 3.11
N SER A 10 28.32 -2.29 1.94
CA SER A 10 27.20 -1.44 1.60
C SER A 10 25.94 -2.31 1.52
N THR A 11 25.09 -2.20 2.53
CA THR A 11 23.74 -2.77 2.48
C THR A 11 22.96 -1.98 1.43
N LYS A 12 22.91 -2.49 0.20
CA LYS A 12 21.91 -2.06 -0.78
C LYS A 12 20.56 -2.24 -0.08
N ALA A 13 19.87 -1.15 0.25
CA ALA A 13 18.62 -1.22 0.99
C ALA A 13 17.65 -2.13 0.22
N ARG A 14 17.20 -3.22 0.85
CA ARG A 14 16.29 -4.17 0.19
C ARG A 14 14.96 -3.45 -0.01
N ARG A 15 14.53 -3.28 -1.26
CA ARG A 15 13.18 -2.78 -1.56
C ARG A 15 12.14 -3.65 -0.86
N ARG A 16 11.15 -3.01 -0.25
CA ARG A 16 10.03 -3.66 0.44
C ARG A 16 8.74 -3.37 -0.31
N THR A 17 7.75 -4.21 -0.07
CA THR A 17 6.37 -4.00 -0.52
C THR A 17 5.51 -3.70 0.70
N HIS A 18 4.81 -2.57 0.66
CA HIS A 18 3.92 -2.09 1.70
C HIS A 18 2.48 -2.25 1.24
N VAL A 19 1.71 -3.10 1.90
CA VAL A 19 0.26 -3.19 1.69
C VAL A 19 -0.41 -2.22 2.64
N LEU A 20 -1.13 -1.24 2.09
CA LEU A 20 -1.80 -0.22 2.90
C LEU A 20 -3.18 -0.68 3.31
N ASP A 21 -3.56 -0.23 4.51
CA ASP A 21 -4.90 -0.33 5.06
C ASP A 21 -5.59 1.04 5.00
N THR A 22 -6.92 1.06 5.10
CA THR A 22 -7.75 2.26 5.14
C THR A 22 -7.38 3.14 6.33
N SER A 23 -7.05 2.56 7.48
CA SER A 23 -6.65 3.31 8.67
C SER A 23 -5.45 4.24 8.42
N VAL A 24 -4.47 3.79 7.62
CA VAL A 24 -3.29 4.58 7.23
C VAL A 24 -3.71 5.81 6.43
N LEU A 25 -4.62 5.65 5.47
CA LEU A 25 -5.07 6.72 4.58
C LEU A 25 -6.07 7.68 5.26
N LEU A 26 -6.80 7.19 6.26
CA LEU A 26 -7.64 8.02 7.11
C LEU A 26 -6.83 8.83 8.12
N ALA A 27 -5.68 8.32 8.55
CA ALA A 27 -4.74 9.05 9.40
C ALA A 27 -3.93 10.09 8.61
N ASP A 28 -3.43 9.73 7.43
CA ASP A 28 -2.70 10.61 6.52
C ASP A 28 -2.97 10.25 5.05
N PRO A 29 -3.84 11.00 4.34
CA PRO A 29 -4.11 10.77 2.92
C PRO A 29 -2.87 10.83 2.03
N SER A 30 -1.84 11.58 2.44
CA SER A 30 -0.60 11.72 1.67
C SER A 30 0.39 10.58 1.89
N ALA A 31 0.08 9.61 2.76
CA ALA A 31 0.92 8.44 3.00
C ALA A 31 1.24 7.67 1.70
N LEU A 32 0.34 7.68 0.70
CA LEU A 32 0.50 7.03 -0.60
C LEU A 32 1.85 7.34 -1.27
N THR A 33 2.45 8.51 -1.03
CA THR A 33 3.71 8.94 -1.68
C THR A 33 4.92 8.92 -0.75
N ARG A 34 4.78 8.46 0.49
CA ARG A 34 5.79 8.60 1.57
C ARG A 34 6.60 7.32 1.85
N PHE A 35 6.68 6.42 0.89
CA PHE A 35 7.38 5.13 1.00
C PHE A 35 8.73 5.08 0.26
N ALA A 36 9.31 6.25 -0.07
CA ALA A 36 10.63 6.37 -0.70
C ALA A 36 10.77 5.49 -1.97
N GLU A 37 11.75 4.59 -2.02
CA GLU A 37 12.01 3.70 -3.17
C GLU A 37 11.14 2.43 -3.19
N HIS A 38 10.23 2.27 -2.22
CA HIS A 38 9.50 1.02 -2.01
C HIS A 38 8.23 0.92 -2.88
N GLU A 39 7.71 -0.30 -2.96
CA GLU A 39 6.43 -0.58 -3.61
C GLU A 39 5.29 -0.39 -2.60
N VAL A 40 4.24 0.30 -3.02
CA VAL A 40 3.00 0.53 -2.29
C VAL A 40 1.88 -0.20 -3.02
N VAL A 41 1.17 -1.06 -2.30
CA VAL A 41 0.01 -1.79 -2.79
C VAL A 41 -1.21 -1.38 -1.98
N VAL A 42 -2.24 -0.92 -2.66
CA VAL A 42 -3.53 -0.56 -2.06
C VAL A 42 -4.56 -1.62 -2.46
N PRO A 43 -4.99 -2.50 -1.56
CA PRO A 43 -6.07 -3.44 -1.85
C PRO A 43 -7.34 -2.72 -2.30
N VAL A 44 -8.08 -3.26 -3.28
CA VAL A 44 -9.34 -2.63 -3.76
C VAL A 44 -10.38 -2.43 -2.66
N VAL A 45 -10.35 -3.29 -1.64
CA VAL A 45 -11.22 -3.18 -0.47
C VAL A 45 -10.98 -1.88 0.30
N VAL A 46 -9.74 -1.40 0.37
CA VAL A 46 -9.38 -0.12 1.01
C VAL A 46 -10.02 1.05 0.26
N VAL A 47 -10.02 1.02 -1.07
CA VAL A 47 -10.70 2.05 -1.88
C VAL A 47 -12.21 2.05 -1.61
N THR A 48 -12.81 0.86 -1.49
CA THR A 48 -14.24 0.69 -1.21
C THR A 48 -14.60 1.21 0.19
N GLU A 49 -13.75 0.97 1.19
CA GLU A 49 -13.94 1.50 2.54
C GLU A 49 -13.82 3.04 2.57
N LEU A 50 -12.83 3.61 1.87
CA LEU A 50 -12.71 5.07 1.73
C LEU A 50 -13.96 5.69 1.09
N GLU A 51 -14.51 5.08 0.04
CA GLU A 51 -15.77 5.50 -0.59
C GLU A 51 -16.92 5.49 0.45
N GLY A 52 -17.04 4.43 1.24
CA GLY A 52 -18.03 4.33 2.32
C GLY A 52 -17.86 5.37 3.42
N LYS A 53 -16.67 5.95 3.59
CA LYS A 53 -16.37 6.97 4.61
C LYS A 53 -16.49 8.41 4.11
N ARG A 54 -16.83 8.66 2.84
CA ARG A 54 -16.89 10.02 2.25
C ARG A 54 -17.75 11.02 3.00
N HIS A 55 -18.82 10.56 3.63
CA HIS A 55 -19.76 11.40 4.38
C HIS A 55 -19.62 11.25 5.90
N HIS A 56 -18.58 10.57 6.37
CA HIS A 56 -18.34 10.42 7.81
C HIS A 56 -18.05 11.81 8.42
N PRO A 57 -18.68 12.19 9.54
CA PRO A 57 -18.51 13.51 10.15
C PRO A 57 -17.04 13.87 10.43
N GLU A 58 -16.29 12.92 10.96
CA GLU A 58 -14.88 13.14 11.37
C GLU A 58 -13.87 12.72 10.31
N LEU A 59 -14.20 11.70 9.50
CA LEU A 59 -13.23 11.01 8.64
C LEU A 59 -13.42 11.34 7.16
N GLY A 60 -14.55 11.94 6.78
CA GLY A 60 -14.91 12.18 5.38
C GLY A 60 -13.95 13.13 4.68
N TYR A 61 -13.36 14.09 5.40
CA TYR A 61 -12.32 14.95 4.85
C TYR A 61 -11.10 14.15 4.39
N PHE A 62 -10.58 13.27 5.25
CA PHE A 62 -9.41 12.42 4.95
C PHE A 62 -9.72 11.42 3.84
N ALA A 63 -10.89 10.76 3.90
CA ALA A 63 -11.33 9.82 2.88
C ALA A 63 -11.41 10.48 1.48
N ARG A 64 -12.06 11.65 1.38
CA ARG A 64 -12.16 12.38 0.10
C ARG A 64 -10.80 12.83 -0.42
N ASN A 65 -9.89 13.23 0.46
CA ASN A 65 -8.53 13.60 0.05
C ASN A 65 -7.73 12.40 -0.48
N ALA A 66 -7.81 11.25 0.18
CA ALA A 66 -7.13 10.04 -0.27
C ALA A 66 -7.68 9.59 -1.64
N LEU A 67 -9.00 9.59 -1.81
CA LEU A 67 -9.66 9.28 -3.08
C LEU A 67 -9.27 10.27 -4.19
N ARG A 68 -9.18 11.58 -3.88
CA ARG A 68 -8.73 12.59 -4.85
C ARG A 68 -7.30 12.32 -5.31
N ILE A 69 -6.38 11.98 -4.41
CA ILE A 69 -4.99 11.65 -4.78
C ILE A 69 -4.96 10.41 -5.68
N LEU A 70 -5.72 9.37 -5.35
CA LEU A 70 -5.82 8.17 -6.20
C LEU A 70 -6.40 8.51 -7.58
N ASP A 71 -7.42 9.34 -7.65
CA ASP A 71 -8.03 9.75 -8.92
C ASP A 71 -7.07 10.61 -9.77
N GLU A 72 -6.32 11.52 -9.15
CA GLU A 72 -5.28 12.31 -9.83
C GLU A 72 -4.19 11.42 -10.42
N LEU A 73 -3.71 10.42 -9.66
CA LEU A 73 -2.75 9.43 -10.15
C LEU A 73 -3.34 8.61 -11.30
N ARG A 74 -4.62 8.21 -11.22
CA ARG A 74 -5.32 7.50 -12.30
C ARG A 74 -5.41 8.34 -13.56
N ILE A 75 -5.75 9.63 -13.44
CA ILE A 75 -5.82 10.56 -14.58
C ILE A 75 -4.44 10.75 -15.20
N GLN A 76 -3.40 10.93 -14.38
CA GLN A 76 -2.03 11.16 -14.84
C GLN A 76 -1.44 9.93 -15.55
N HIS A 77 -1.68 8.73 -15.04
CA HIS A 77 -1.05 7.50 -15.54
C HIS A 77 -1.99 6.63 -16.38
N GLY A 78 -3.26 7.01 -16.50
CA GLY A 78 -4.32 6.29 -17.22
C GLY A 78 -4.89 5.07 -16.48
N ARG A 79 -4.21 4.58 -15.44
CA ARG A 79 -4.56 3.36 -14.69
C ARG A 79 -3.92 3.32 -13.31
N LEU A 80 -4.40 2.42 -12.46
CA LEU A 80 -3.82 2.14 -11.13
C LEU A 80 -3.58 0.65 -10.87
N ASP A 81 -4.09 -0.25 -11.70
CA ASP A 81 -3.99 -1.71 -11.54
C ASP A 81 -2.63 -2.30 -11.95
N ALA A 82 -1.69 -1.44 -12.37
CA ALA A 82 -0.30 -1.78 -12.65
C ALA A 82 0.63 -0.82 -11.87
N PRO A 83 1.88 -1.22 -11.56
CA PRO A 83 2.82 -0.33 -10.87
C PRO A 83 3.03 0.99 -11.63
N ILE A 84 2.65 2.09 -11.00
CA ILE A 84 2.91 3.45 -11.48
C ILE A 84 4.00 4.11 -10.63
N PRO A 85 4.88 4.94 -11.19
CA PRO A 85 5.89 5.64 -10.40
C PRO A 85 5.24 6.65 -9.46
N ILE A 86 5.75 6.73 -8.23
CA ILE A 86 5.30 7.72 -7.23
C ILE A 86 6.49 8.38 -6.55
N GLY A 87 6.31 9.65 -6.15
CA GLY A 87 7.35 10.43 -5.48
C GLY A 87 8.59 10.63 -6.35
N THR A 88 9.72 10.90 -5.71
CA THR A 88 11.01 11.21 -6.38
C THR A 88 12.11 10.18 -6.12
N ALA A 89 11.88 9.25 -5.19
CA ALA A 89 12.87 8.24 -4.78
C ALA A 89 12.76 6.92 -5.57
N GLY A 90 11.92 6.86 -6.61
CA GLY A 90 11.76 5.69 -7.47
C GLY A 90 10.87 4.59 -6.89
N GLY A 91 9.95 4.95 -5.98
CA GLY A 91 8.90 4.06 -5.49
C GLY A 91 7.78 3.88 -6.51
N THR A 92 6.93 2.89 -6.26
CA THR A 92 5.79 2.59 -7.13
C THR A 92 4.51 2.40 -6.34
N LEU A 93 3.36 2.67 -6.94
CA LEU A 93 2.04 2.42 -6.39
C LEU A 93 1.22 1.57 -7.34
N ARG A 94 0.40 0.66 -6.80
CA ARG A 94 -0.70 0.03 -7.54
C ARG A 94 -1.89 -0.25 -6.64
N VAL A 95 -3.07 -0.33 -7.25
CA VAL A 95 -4.27 -0.87 -6.63
C VAL A 95 -4.36 -2.35 -6.98
N GLU A 96 -4.48 -3.19 -5.95
CA GLU A 96 -4.53 -4.64 -6.11
C GLU A 96 -5.98 -5.13 -6.19
N LEU A 97 -6.34 -5.76 -7.32
CA LEU A 97 -7.70 -6.17 -7.65
C LEU A 97 -7.96 -7.67 -7.42
N ASN A 98 -6.94 -8.52 -7.51
CA ASN A 98 -7.15 -9.97 -7.72
C ASN A 98 -6.66 -10.84 -6.55
N HIS A 99 -5.61 -10.43 -5.82
CA HIS A 99 -4.98 -11.23 -4.77
C HIS A 99 -5.77 -11.32 -3.44
N THR A 100 -7.11 -11.37 -3.49
CA THR A 100 -7.98 -11.42 -2.31
C THR A 100 -8.34 -12.83 -1.85
N ASP A 101 -7.81 -13.88 -2.49
CA ASP A 101 -8.08 -15.27 -2.12
C ASP A 101 -7.48 -15.59 -0.72
N PRO A 102 -8.32 -15.87 0.29
CA PRO A 102 -7.86 -16.15 1.65
C PRO A 102 -7.37 -17.60 1.83
N THR A 103 -7.37 -18.45 0.80
CA THR A 103 -6.90 -19.84 0.91
C THR A 103 -5.45 -19.95 1.38
N GLY A 104 -4.61 -18.96 1.06
CA GLY A 104 -3.23 -18.86 1.55
C GLY A 104 -3.11 -18.52 3.05
N LEU A 105 -4.16 -17.99 3.68
CA LEU A 105 -4.15 -17.62 5.10
C LEU A 105 -4.46 -18.83 6.00
N PRO A 106 -4.04 -18.83 7.28
CA PRO A 106 -4.48 -19.83 8.25
C PRO A 106 -6.01 -19.79 8.44
N PRO A 107 -6.69 -20.92 8.74
CA PRO A 107 -8.15 -20.98 8.82
C PRO A 107 -8.81 -19.93 9.72
N GLY A 108 -8.17 -19.56 10.83
CA GLY A 108 -8.67 -18.53 11.75
C GLY A 108 -8.69 -17.10 11.17
N PHE A 109 -7.98 -16.86 10.07
CA PHE A 109 -7.93 -15.58 9.35
C PHE A 109 -8.74 -15.61 8.05
N ARG A 110 -9.56 -16.64 7.82
CA ARG A 110 -10.43 -16.75 6.64
C ARG A 110 -11.86 -16.32 6.97
N LEU A 111 -12.01 -15.15 7.58
CA LEU A 111 -13.30 -14.66 8.09
C LEU A 111 -14.17 -14.03 7.00
N GLY A 112 -13.57 -13.71 5.84
CA GLY A 112 -14.26 -13.10 4.69
C GLY A 112 -14.51 -11.60 4.83
N ASP A 113 -14.12 -11.02 5.96
CA ASP A 113 -14.10 -9.59 6.22
C ASP A 113 -12.97 -8.86 5.47
N ASN A 114 -12.97 -7.53 5.57
CA ASN A 114 -12.03 -6.68 4.86
C ASN A 114 -10.59 -6.89 5.35
N ASP A 115 -10.41 -7.13 6.65
CA ASP A 115 -9.11 -7.42 7.26
C ASP A 115 -8.50 -8.70 6.68
N SER A 116 -9.29 -9.78 6.57
CA SER A 116 -8.88 -11.03 5.93
C SER A 116 -8.44 -10.81 4.48
N ARG A 117 -9.11 -9.91 3.74
CA ARG A 117 -8.76 -9.59 2.34
C ARG A 117 -7.44 -8.82 2.23
N ILE A 118 -7.19 -7.87 3.13
CA ILE A 118 -5.93 -7.11 3.16
C ILE A 118 -4.76 -8.06 3.51
N LEU A 119 -4.96 -8.94 4.49
CA LEU A 119 -3.97 -9.96 4.84
C LEU A 119 -3.71 -10.94 3.70
N ALA A 120 -4.76 -11.34 2.96
CA ALA A 120 -4.63 -12.23 1.80
C ALA A 120 -3.75 -11.59 0.72
N VAL A 121 -3.93 -10.31 0.43
CA VAL A 121 -3.07 -9.57 -0.51
C VAL A 121 -1.62 -9.59 -0.03
N ALA A 122 -1.37 -9.26 1.24
CA ALA A 122 -0.01 -9.27 1.78
C ALA A 122 0.65 -10.66 1.72
N CYS A 123 -0.10 -11.72 2.05
CA CYS A 123 0.37 -13.09 1.99
C CYS A 123 0.71 -13.52 0.56
N ASN A 124 -0.19 -13.22 -0.39
CA ASN A 124 -0.04 -13.62 -1.79
C ASN A 124 1.11 -12.87 -2.49
N LEU A 125 1.47 -11.68 -2.03
CA LEU A 125 2.62 -10.91 -2.56
C LEU A 125 3.98 -11.32 -1.97
N GLN A 126 4.00 -12.12 -0.90
CA GLN A 126 5.25 -12.66 -0.35
C GLN A 126 5.72 -13.95 -1.05
N ALA A 127 4.90 -14.51 -1.95
CA ALA A 127 5.15 -15.76 -2.65
C ALA A 127 6.16 -15.64 -3.80
#